data_AF-A0A6M3MAW5-F1
#
_entry.id   AF-A0A6M3MAW5-F1
#
_cell.length_a   1.000
_cell.length_b   1.000
_cell.length_c   1.000
_cell.angle_alpha   90.00
_cell.angle_beta   90.00
_cell.angle_gamma   90.00
#
_symmetry.space_group_name_H-M   'P 1'
#
loop_
_entity.id
_entity.type
_entity.pdbx_description
1 polymer ?
#
loop_
_entity_poly.entity_id
_entity_poly.type
_entity_poly.pdbx_seq_one_letter_code
_entity_poly.pdbx_strand_id
1 'polypeptide(L)'
;MIKEQILQEELKCHCGKIVKLFPSQIGRKKYCSKECFYKYRKRPSGLFYNIVRNNKGWFKKGNIPWIQGKKGIIKVNSGSFKKGEHRGQDTEFRREDVLGEKNNQWKGDNVGYYGIHTWLQNRYGKANRCENKENNILDFPCLEKSSNYDWALIKEKRYERKRKNFMMLCHSCHLKYDKQKSI
;
A
#
# COMPACT_ATOMS: atom_id res chain seq x y z
N MET A 1 -10.65 -54.38 -9.34
CA MET A 1 -10.31 -53.02 -8.88
C MET A 1 -9.01 -53.10 -8.09
N ILE A 2 -7.88 -52.74 -8.70
CA ILE A 2 -6.57 -52.75 -8.04
C ILE A 2 -6.48 -51.47 -7.20
N LYS A 3 -6.44 -51.60 -5.87
CA LYS A 3 -6.18 -50.46 -4.98
C LYS A 3 -4.70 -50.12 -5.13
N GLU A 4 -4.39 -49.06 -5.87
CA GLU A 4 -3.05 -48.48 -5.89
C GLU A 4 -2.61 -48.21 -4.45
N GLN A 5 -1.55 -48.88 -4.02
CA GLN A 5 -0.92 -48.62 -2.74
C GLN A 5 -0.22 -47.25 -2.84
N ILE A 6 -0.86 -46.22 -2.31
CA ILE A 6 -0.29 -44.88 -2.25
C ILE A 6 0.95 -44.95 -1.35
N LEU A 7 2.14 -44.76 -1.93
CA LEU A 7 3.38 -44.64 -1.17
C LEU A 7 3.22 -43.48 -0.17
N GLN A 8 3.34 -43.80 1.12
CA GLN A 8 3.38 -42.81 2.20
C GLN A 8 4.84 -42.55 2.55
N GLU A 9 5.25 -41.30 2.52
CA GLU A 9 6.57 -40.88 2.99
C GLU A 9 6.54 -40.52 4.48
N GLU A 10 7.67 -40.66 5.17
CA GLU A 10 7.78 -40.37 6.59
C GLU A 10 8.58 -39.09 6.85
N LEU A 11 8.00 -38.15 7.60
CA LEU A 11 8.65 -36.92 8.05
C LEU A 11 9.08 -37.06 9.51
N LYS A 12 10.39 -36.93 9.77
CA LYS A 12 10.94 -36.78 11.12
C LYS A 12 10.83 -35.32 11.58
N CYS A 13 9.93 -35.05 12.52
CA CYS A 13 9.77 -33.72 13.09
C CYS A 13 10.89 -33.38 14.09
N HIS A 14 11.13 -32.09 14.34
CA HIS A 14 12.10 -31.56 15.32
C HIS A 14 11.86 -32.03 16.77
N CYS A 15 10.66 -32.51 17.09
CA CYS A 15 10.35 -33.11 18.40
C CYS A 15 10.65 -34.61 18.47
N GLY A 16 11.20 -35.21 17.41
CA GLY A 16 11.49 -36.65 17.32
C GLY A 16 10.34 -37.51 16.78
N LYS A 17 9.10 -37.00 16.73
CA LYS A 17 7.95 -37.76 16.20
C LYS A 17 8.06 -37.96 14.68
N ILE A 18 7.77 -39.18 14.25
CA ILE A 18 7.67 -39.57 12.84
C ILE A 18 6.20 -39.46 12.41
N VAL A 19 5.92 -38.79 11.29
CA VAL A 19 4.57 -38.60 10.76
C VAL A 19 4.52 -39.04 9.31
N LYS A 20 3.57 -39.91 8.98
CA LYS A 20 3.29 -40.31 7.60
C LYS A 20 2.63 -39.15 6.85
N LEU A 21 3.14 -38.85 5.67
CA LEU A 21 2.68 -37.79 4.79
C LEU A 21 2.07 -38.37 3.53
N PHE A 22 1.05 -37.68 3.02
CA PHE A 22 0.60 -37.88 1.65
C PHE A 22 1.56 -37.18 0.68
N PRO A 23 1.66 -37.65 -0.58
CA PRO A 23 2.54 -37.04 -1.58
C PRO A 23 2.34 -35.52 -1.74
N SER A 24 1.11 -35.03 -1.63
CA SER A 24 0.77 -33.60 -1.71
C SER A 24 1.28 -32.75 -0.55
N GLN A 25 1.73 -33.38 0.54
CA GLN A 25 2.21 -32.72 1.75
C GLN A 25 3.74 -32.64 1.80
N ILE A 26 4.44 -33.40 0.94
CA ILE A 26 5.89 -33.40 0.82
C ILE A 26 6.36 -31.98 0.46
N GLY A 27 7.37 -31.47 1.16
CA GLY A 27 7.89 -30.11 1.01
C GLY A 27 7.07 -29.00 1.68
N ARG A 28 5.77 -29.19 1.91
CA ARG A 28 4.90 -28.20 2.59
C ARG A 28 4.91 -28.36 4.10
N LYS A 29 4.80 -29.60 4.59
CA LYS A 29 4.71 -29.89 6.03
C LYS A 29 6.10 -30.11 6.61
N LYS A 30 6.52 -29.23 7.53
CA LYS A 30 7.83 -29.30 8.21
C LYS A 30 7.76 -29.77 9.67
N TYR A 31 6.55 -29.88 10.22
CA TYR A 31 6.33 -30.19 11.63
C TYR A 31 5.15 -31.16 11.78
N CYS A 32 5.19 -31.99 12.82
CA CYS A 32 4.15 -32.99 13.10
C CYS A 32 2.80 -32.35 13.45
N SER A 33 2.83 -31.21 14.16
CA SER A 33 1.66 -30.49 14.67
C SER A 33 1.87 -28.98 14.59
N LYS A 34 0.78 -28.23 14.72
CA LYS A 34 0.80 -26.76 14.83
C LYS A 34 1.59 -26.29 16.05
N GLU A 35 1.53 -27.03 17.16
CA GLU A 35 2.32 -26.77 18.36
C GLU A 35 3.82 -26.87 18.09
N CYS A 36 4.27 -27.93 17.41
CA CYS A 36 5.67 -28.06 17.01
C CYS A 36 6.10 -26.95 16.04
N PHE A 37 5.24 -26.57 15.11
CA PHE A 37 5.51 -25.42 14.24
C PHE A 37 5.77 -24.16 15.06
N TYR A 38 4.93 -23.83 16.04
CA TYR A 38 5.16 -22.63 16.86
C TYR A 38 6.38 -22.75 17.77
N LYS A 39 6.68 -23.95 18.29
CA LYS A 39 7.82 -24.19 19.18
C LYS A 39 9.17 -24.12 18.46
N TYR A 40 9.26 -24.67 17.25
CA TYR A 40 10.53 -24.88 16.55
C TYR A 40 10.74 -24.00 15.31
N ARG A 41 9.73 -23.25 14.85
CA ARG A 41 9.90 -22.31 13.72
C ARG A 41 10.76 -21.12 14.13
N LYS A 42 11.99 -21.08 13.62
CA LYS A 42 12.80 -19.85 13.58
C LYS A 42 12.06 -18.83 12.69
N ARG A 43 11.61 -17.73 13.27
CA ARG A 43 11.00 -16.62 12.52
C ARG A 43 12.12 -15.78 11.91
N PRO A 44 12.02 -15.34 10.64
CA PRO A 44 12.98 -14.38 10.09
C PRO A 44 13.01 -13.15 11.02
N SER A 45 14.21 -12.79 11.45
CA SER A 45 14.50 -11.97 12.62
C SER A 45 14.09 -10.50 12.48
N GLY A 46 13.65 -9.90 13.60
CA GLY A 46 13.51 -8.45 13.76
C GLY A 46 12.41 -8.02 14.73
N LEU A 47 11.32 -8.80 14.84
CA LEU A 47 10.16 -8.43 15.66
C LEU A 47 9.91 -9.45 16.78
N PHE A 48 10.23 -9.04 18.01
CA PHE A 48 9.80 -9.72 19.23
C PHE A 48 8.40 -9.24 19.59
N TYR A 49 7.37 -10.00 19.20
CA TYR A 49 6.03 -9.75 19.75
C TYR A 49 5.94 -10.39 21.12
N ASN A 50 5.58 -9.61 22.14
CA ASN A 50 5.18 -10.15 23.42
C ASN A 50 3.83 -10.86 23.20
N ILE A 51 3.82 -12.20 23.14
CA ILE A 51 2.57 -12.96 22.93
C ILE A 51 1.74 -12.81 24.20
N VAL A 52 0.89 -11.79 24.21
CA VAL A 52 -0.05 -11.56 25.31
C VAL A 52 -1.07 -12.68 25.26
N ARG A 53 -0.99 -13.61 26.22
CA ARG A 53 -1.92 -14.75 26.33
C ARG A 53 -3.38 -14.26 26.50
N ASN A 54 -3.54 -13.03 26.97
CA ASN A 54 -4.82 -12.34 27.10
C ASN A 54 -4.72 -10.94 26.44
N ASN A 55 -5.21 -10.81 25.22
CA ASN A 55 -5.44 -9.50 24.61
C ASN A 55 -6.82 -8.98 25.06
N LYS A 56 -6.91 -7.74 25.57
CA LYS A 56 -8.19 -7.13 25.97
C LYS A 56 -9.23 -7.14 24.83
N GLY A 57 -8.78 -7.07 23.57
CA GLY A 57 -9.65 -7.12 22.40
C GLY A 57 -10.04 -8.52 21.92
N TRP A 58 -9.53 -9.60 22.54
CA TRP A 58 -9.95 -10.95 22.18
C TRP A 58 -11.37 -11.23 22.66
N PHE A 59 -12.16 -11.81 21.74
CA PHE A 59 -13.49 -12.29 22.04
C PHE A 59 -13.42 -13.35 23.15
N LYS A 60 -14.01 -13.05 24.31
CA LYS A 60 -14.08 -13.99 25.41
C LYS A 60 -15.14 -15.05 25.09
N LYS A 61 -14.78 -16.33 25.15
CA LYS A 61 -15.74 -17.43 24.96
C LYS A 61 -16.84 -17.29 26.03
N GLY A 62 -18.09 -17.14 25.59
CA GLY A 62 -19.23 -16.85 26.47
C GLY A 62 -19.72 -15.39 26.44
N ASN A 63 -19.08 -14.50 25.68
CA ASN A 63 -19.59 -13.15 25.49
C ASN A 63 -20.87 -13.22 24.64
N ILE A 64 -21.98 -12.74 25.21
CA ILE A 64 -23.28 -12.64 24.53
C ILE A 64 -23.19 -11.44 23.58
N PRO A 65 -23.23 -11.63 22.24
CA PRO A 65 -23.26 -10.50 21.33
C PRO A 65 -24.52 -9.67 21.59
N TRP A 66 -24.45 -8.35 21.43
CA TRP A 66 -25.58 -7.42 21.63
C TRP A 66 -26.81 -7.69 20.72
N ILE A 67 -26.64 -8.60 19.74
CA ILE A 67 -27.67 -9.09 18.81
C ILE A 67 -28.33 -10.39 19.30
N GLN A 68 -27.78 -11.09 20.30
CA GLN A 68 -28.33 -12.36 20.78
C GLN A 68 -29.79 -12.17 21.26
N GLY A 69 -30.72 -12.91 20.66
CA GLY A 69 -32.15 -12.85 20.98
C GLY A 69 -32.96 -11.82 20.18
N LYS A 70 -32.31 -10.91 19.44
CA LYS A 70 -33.01 -10.01 18.52
C LYS A 70 -33.31 -10.76 17.22
N LYS A 71 -34.58 -11.13 17.00
CA LYS A 71 -35.06 -11.71 15.74
C LYS A 71 -35.56 -10.59 14.82
N GLY A 72 -35.10 -10.59 13.56
CA GLY A 72 -35.53 -9.65 12.52
C GLY A 72 -34.39 -8.88 11.86
N ILE A 73 -34.68 -8.22 10.72
CA ILE A 73 -33.77 -7.25 10.10
C ILE A 73 -33.67 -6.08 11.09
N ILE A 74 -32.57 -6.03 11.85
CA ILE A 74 -32.18 -4.81 12.55
C ILE A 74 -32.14 -3.76 11.45
N LYS A 75 -33.02 -2.76 11.50
CA LYS A 75 -32.91 -1.58 10.64
C LYS A 75 -31.57 -0.96 10.96
N VAL A 76 -30.54 -1.39 10.24
CA VAL A 76 -29.26 -0.72 10.20
C VAL A 76 -29.64 0.72 9.94
N ASN A 77 -29.26 1.60 10.86
CA ASN A 77 -29.23 3.01 10.55
C ASN A 77 -30.61 3.71 10.43
N SER A 78 -31.56 3.45 11.34
CA SER A 78 -32.82 4.24 11.40
C SER A 78 -32.62 5.74 11.66
N GLY A 79 -31.42 6.15 12.09
CA GLY A 79 -31.00 7.55 12.22
C GLY A 79 -29.84 7.95 11.30
N SER A 80 -29.45 7.14 10.33
CA SER A 80 -28.33 7.48 9.45
C SER A 80 -28.81 8.00 8.11
N PHE A 81 -27.95 8.84 7.52
CA PHE A 81 -28.15 9.47 6.23
C PHE A 81 -28.67 8.46 5.20
N LYS A 82 -29.90 8.66 4.71
CA LYS A 82 -30.38 7.87 3.58
C LYS A 82 -29.57 8.30 2.36
N LYS A 83 -29.11 7.33 1.56
CA LYS A 83 -28.38 7.63 0.33
C LYS A 83 -29.24 8.54 -0.55
N GLY A 84 -28.75 9.74 -0.85
CA GLY A 84 -29.45 10.76 -1.64
C GLY A 84 -30.34 11.73 -0.85
N GLU A 85 -30.40 11.62 0.48
CA GLU A 85 -31.12 12.58 1.32
C GLU A 85 -30.37 13.91 1.40
N HIS A 86 -30.99 14.97 0.90
CA HIS A 86 -30.48 16.33 0.95
C HIS A 86 -30.98 17.04 2.21
N ARG A 87 -30.09 17.39 3.15
CA ARG A 87 -30.47 17.97 4.45
C ARG A 87 -30.60 19.50 4.41
N GLY A 88 -29.81 20.18 3.58
CA GLY A 88 -29.84 21.63 3.42
C GLY A 88 -28.56 22.17 2.76
N GLN A 89 -28.63 23.41 2.27
CA GLN A 89 -27.55 24.08 1.53
C GLN A 89 -26.24 24.25 2.34
N ASP A 90 -26.34 24.26 3.67
CA ASP A 90 -25.16 24.37 4.55
C ASP A 90 -24.38 23.05 4.64
N THR A 91 -25.05 21.93 4.41
CA THR A 91 -24.44 20.59 4.39
C THR A 91 -24.05 20.13 2.99
N GLU A 92 -24.33 20.96 1.97
CA GLU A 92 -23.94 20.67 0.59
C GLU A 92 -22.42 20.65 0.48
N PHE A 93 -21.91 19.60 -0.15
CA PHE A 93 -20.50 19.52 -0.49
C PHE A 93 -20.17 20.61 -1.52
N ARG A 94 -19.43 21.64 -1.10
CA ARG A 94 -18.91 22.66 -2.00
C ARG A 94 -17.53 22.24 -2.46
N ARG A 95 -17.37 22.08 -3.78
CA ARG A 95 -16.08 21.69 -4.37
C ARG A 95 -14.95 22.65 -4.02
N GLU A 96 -15.28 23.92 -3.79
CA GLU A 96 -14.34 24.97 -3.42
C GLU A 96 -13.71 24.76 -2.04
N ASP A 97 -14.44 24.17 -1.09
CA ASP A 97 -13.98 23.98 0.28
C ASP A 97 -12.96 22.84 0.39
N VAL A 98 -12.96 21.92 -0.59
CA VAL A 98 -11.98 20.83 -0.66
C VAL A 98 -10.81 21.12 -1.60
N LEU A 99 -10.79 22.27 -2.27
CA LEU A 99 -9.75 22.61 -3.23
C LEU A 99 -8.90 23.79 -2.76
N GLY A 100 -7.62 23.73 -3.11
CA GLY A 100 -6.68 24.81 -2.86
C GLY A 100 -6.48 25.11 -1.38
N GLU A 101 -6.34 26.41 -1.09
CA GLU A 101 -5.98 26.93 0.25
C GLU A 101 -7.12 26.83 1.27
N LYS A 102 -8.37 26.70 0.81
CA LYS A 102 -9.56 26.54 1.68
C LYS A 102 -9.68 25.14 2.28
N ASN A 103 -9.00 24.15 1.70
CA ASN A 103 -9.02 22.78 2.22
C ASN A 103 -8.35 22.74 3.59
N ASN A 104 -9.03 22.19 4.60
CA ASN A 104 -8.49 22.03 5.95
C ASN A 104 -7.22 21.15 6.02
N GLN A 105 -6.97 20.32 5.01
CA GLN A 105 -5.73 19.55 4.85
C GLN A 105 -4.64 20.30 4.08
N TRP A 106 -4.85 21.56 3.71
CA TRP A 106 -3.86 22.39 3.03
C TRP A 106 -2.67 22.67 3.95
N LYS A 107 -1.50 22.12 3.60
CA LYS A 107 -0.26 22.27 4.38
C LYS A 107 0.56 23.51 4.04
N GLY A 108 0.00 24.48 3.30
CA GLY A 108 0.78 25.61 2.78
C GLY A 108 1.90 25.13 1.85
N ASP A 109 3.09 25.72 1.96
CA ASP A 109 4.28 25.33 1.18
C ASP A 109 5.01 24.10 1.73
N ASN A 110 4.67 23.63 2.93
CA ASN A 110 5.32 22.48 3.55
C ASN A 110 4.68 21.16 3.09
N VAL A 111 4.75 20.87 1.80
CA VAL A 111 4.21 19.64 1.22
C VAL A 111 5.32 18.80 0.60
N GLY A 112 5.28 17.51 0.91
CA GLY A 112 6.27 16.55 0.43
C GLY A 112 6.17 16.30 -1.07
N TYR A 113 7.14 15.54 -1.57
CA TYR A 113 7.29 15.13 -2.98
C TYR A 113 5.96 14.79 -3.68
N TYR A 114 5.19 13.87 -3.11
CA TYR A 114 3.92 13.42 -3.71
C TYR A 114 2.91 14.55 -3.89
N GLY A 115 2.76 15.43 -2.89
CA GLY A 115 1.78 16.51 -2.97
C GLY A 115 2.16 17.57 -4.02
N ILE A 116 3.46 17.82 -4.22
CA ILE A 116 3.95 18.69 -5.30
C ILE A 116 3.67 18.06 -6.67
N HIS A 117 3.93 16.76 -6.84
CA HIS A 117 3.65 16.06 -8.11
C HIS A 117 2.16 16.02 -8.44
N THR A 118 1.31 15.74 -7.44
CA THR A 118 -0.16 15.82 -7.62
C THR A 118 -0.60 17.25 -7.96
N TRP A 119 -0.01 18.26 -7.33
CA TRP A 119 -0.30 19.66 -7.66
C TRP A 119 0.09 20.01 -9.11
N LEU A 120 1.27 19.59 -9.58
CA LEU A 120 1.72 19.77 -10.96
C LEU A 120 0.76 19.09 -11.95
N GLN A 121 0.37 17.85 -11.69
CA GLN A 121 -0.54 17.10 -12.54
C GLN A 121 -1.93 17.74 -12.62
N ASN A 122 -2.45 18.23 -11.49
CA ASN A 122 -3.78 18.86 -11.45
C ASN A 122 -3.80 20.24 -12.14
N ARG A 123 -2.70 21.00 -12.09
CA ARG A 123 -2.63 22.36 -12.64
C ARG A 123 -2.14 22.41 -14.09
N TYR A 124 -1.17 21.57 -14.45
CA TYR A 124 -0.48 21.60 -15.74
C TYR A 124 -0.61 20.32 -16.54
N GLY A 125 -1.31 19.31 -15.99
CA GLY A 125 -1.46 18.00 -16.62
C GLY A 125 -0.27 17.07 -16.37
N LYS A 126 -0.39 15.86 -16.91
CA LYS A 126 0.72 14.89 -16.92
C LYS A 126 1.82 15.40 -17.85
N ALA A 127 3.08 15.20 -17.47
CA ALA A 127 4.18 15.43 -18.37
C ALA A 127 3.97 14.58 -19.63
N ASN A 128 4.16 15.18 -20.80
CA ASN A 128 3.85 14.56 -22.09
C ASN A 128 4.99 14.70 -23.11
N ARG A 129 6.08 15.38 -22.74
CA ARG A 129 7.26 15.57 -23.58
C ARG A 129 8.52 15.63 -22.73
N CYS A 130 9.66 15.47 -23.37
CA CYS A 130 10.97 15.61 -22.75
C CYS A 130 11.61 16.93 -23.21
N GLU A 131 11.68 17.93 -22.33
CA GLU A 131 12.27 19.24 -22.64
C GLU A 131 13.77 19.12 -22.98
N ASN A 132 14.45 18.07 -22.48
CA ASN A 132 15.84 17.77 -22.87
C ASN A 132 15.98 17.34 -24.32
N LYS A 133 14.98 16.66 -24.90
CA LYS A 133 15.00 16.25 -26.31
C LYS A 133 14.98 17.46 -27.24
N GLU A 134 14.15 18.46 -26.91
CA GLU A 134 13.90 19.61 -27.77
C GLU A 134 15.02 20.67 -27.64
N ASN A 135 15.53 20.88 -26.42
CA ASN A 135 16.40 22.02 -26.13
C ASN A 135 17.80 21.64 -25.65
N ASN A 136 18.15 20.35 -25.54
CA ASN A 136 19.43 19.86 -25.00
C ASN A 136 19.82 20.56 -23.68
N ILE A 137 18.88 20.63 -22.75
CA ILE A 137 19.02 21.34 -21.46
C ILE A 137 20.06 20.65 -20.56
N LEU A 138 20.29 19.34 -20.75
CA LEU A 138 21.21 18.54 -19.97
C LEU A 138 22.49 18.24 -20.76
N ASP A 139 23.59 17.96 -20.05
CA ASP A 139 24.90 17.63 -20.64
C ASP A 139 24.94 16.29 -21.42
N PHE A 140 23.79 15.62 -21.55
CA PHE A 140 23.68 14.37 -22.29
C PHE A 140 22.43 14.36 -23.18
N PRO A 141 22.52 13.74 -24.37
CA PRO A 141 21.40 13.67 -25.29
C PRO A 141 20.29 12.75 -24.76
N CYS A 142 19.04 13.09 -25.09
CA CYS A 142 17.90 12.23 -24.85
C CYS A 142 17.94 11.00 -25.77
N LEU A 143 17.86 9.79 -25.22
CA LEU A 143 17.89 8.54 -26.00
C LEU A 143 16.50 8.08 -26.48
N GLU A 144 15.42 8.78 -26.11
CA GLU A 144 14.03 8.48 -26.51
C GLU A 144 13.51 7.07 -26.21
N LYS A 145 14.19 6.31 -25.36
CA LYS A 145 13.83 4.92 -25.04
C LYS A 145 12.54 4.77 -24.21
N SER A 146 11.97 5.86 -23.70
CA SER A 146 10.83 5.79 -22.76
C SER A 146 9.65 6.63 -23.26
N SER A 147 8.47 6.02 -23.22
CA SER A 147 7.17 6.66 -23.45
C SER A 147 6.59 7.30 -22.19
N ASN A 148 7.22 7.11 -21.02
CA ASN A 148 6.79 7.68 -19.75
C ASN A 148 7.55 8.98 -19.48
N TYR A 149 6.81 10.01 -19.09
CA TYR A 149 7.35 11.33 -18.76
C TYR A 149 6.94 11.71 -17.35
N ASP A 150 7.89 12.29 -16.63
CA ASP A 150 7.74 12.73 -15.25
C ASP A 150 8.16 14.20 -15.12
N TRP A 151 7.62 14.87 -14.11
CA TRP A 151 8.08 16.18 -13.68
C TRP A 151 9.35 16.00 -12.85
N ALA A 152 10.45 16.62 -13.26
CA ALA A 152 11.72 16.60 -12.54
C ALA A 152 12.00 17.98 -11.92
N LEU A 153 12.45 18.02 -10.66
CA LEU A 153 12.84 19.27 -10.01
C LEU A 153 14.18 19.77 -10.59
N ILE A 154 14.24 21.02 -11.02
CA ILE A 154 15.47 21.64 -11.51
C ILE A 154 16.50 21.74 -10.36
N LYS A 155 17.76 21.42 -10.63
CA LYS A 155 18.91 21.60 -9.72
C LYS A 155 18.89 23.01 -9.12
N GLU A 156 19.29 23.12 -7.86
CA GLU A 156 19.29 24.36 -7.05
C GLU A 156 17.91 24.94 -6.70
N LYS A 157 16.81 24.39 -7.22
CA LYS A 157 15.45 24.81 -6.84
C LYS A 157 14.96 24.03 -5.63
N ARG A 158 14.00 24.63 -4.92
CA ARG A 158 13.26 24.02 -3.81
C ARG A 158 11.96 23.40 -4.31
N TYR A 159 11.46 22.40 -3.59
CA TYR A 159 10.15 21.76 -3.80
C TYR A 159 8.98 22.71 -3.45
N GLU A 160 8.89 23.82 -4.16
CA GLU A 160 7.84 24.83 -4.02
C GLU A 160 6.81 24.64 -5.13
N ARG A 161 5.58 25.13 -4.93
CA ARG A 161 4.51 25.11 -5.97
C ARG A 161 4.74 26.17 -7.05
N LYS A 162 5.89 26.14 -7.71
CA LYS A 162 6.28 27.05 -8.79
C LYS A 162 6.62 26.23 -10.02
N ARG A 163 5.84 26.39 -11.10
CA ARG A 163 6.05 25.66 -12.37
C ARG A 163 7.47 25.78 -12.92
N LYS A 164 8.09 26.95 -12.77
CA LYS A 164 9.48 27.23 -13.18
C LYS A 164 10.55 26.43 -12.43
N ASN A 165 10.20 25.77 -11.33
CA ASN A 165 11.13 24.92 -10.57
C ASN A 165 11.18 23.49 -11.12
N PHE A 166 10.34 23.15 -12.10
CA PHE A 166 10.24 21.80 -12.65
C PHE A 166 10.41 21.83 -14.17
N MET A 167 10.97 20.75 -14.70
CA MET A 167 11.07 20.48 -16.13
C MET A 167 10.41 19.13 -16.43
N MET A 168 9.92 18.94 -17.65
CA MET A 168 9.37 17.63 -18.07
C MET A 168 10.48 16.80 -18.68
N LEU A 169 10.74 15.60 -18.13
CA LEU A 169 11.75 14.69 -18.64
C LEU A 169 11.13 13.31 -18.92
N CYS A 170 11.63 12.62 -19.93
CA CYS A 170 11.34 11.20 -20.06
C CYS A 170 12.03 10.43 -18.91
N HIS A 171 11.47 9.28 -18.53
CA HIS A 171 11.94 8.52 -17.38
C HIS A 171 13.44 8.20 -17.43
N SER A 172 13.99 7.91 -18.61
CA SER A 172 15.42 7.63 -18.79
C SER A 172 16.31 8.86 -18.57
N CYS A 173 15.87 10.05 -19.02
CA CYS A 173 16.57 11.30 -18.73
C CYS A 173 16.46 11.66 -17.24
N HIS A 174 15.28 11.48 -16.65
CA HIS A 174 15.04 11.76 -15.24
C HIS A 174 15.96 10.93 -14.33
N LEU A 175 16.06 9.62 -14.56
CA LEU A 175 16.97 8.74 -13.80
C LEU A 175 18.45 9.14 -13.92
N LYS A 176 18.89 9.56 -15.11
CA LYS A 176 20.28 10.03 -15.32
C LYS A 176 20.52 11.36 -14.62
N TYR A 177 19.55 12.26 -14.71
CA TYR A 177 19.58 13.57 -14.09
C TYR A 177 19.71 13.47 -12.56
N ASP A 178 18.95 12.57 -11.94
CA ASP A 178 19.02 12.31 -10.50
C ASP A 178 20.35 11.68 -10.09
N LYS A 179 20.91 10.76 -10.89
CA LYS A 179 22.21 10.12 -10.62
C LYS A 179 23.38 11.11 -10.62
N GLN A 180 23.34 12.14 -11.46
CA GLN A 180 24.39 13.16 -11.49
C GLN A 180 24.45 14.02 -10.21
N LYS A 181 23.45 13.92 -9.33
CA LYS A 181 23.36 14.71 -8.09
C LYS A 181 24.22 14.15 -6.94
N SER A 182 24.96 13.06 -7.17
CA SER A 182 25.69 12.32 -6.13
C SER A 182 27.21 12.57 -6.11
N ILE A 183 27.65 13.79 -6.41
CA ILE A 183 29.04 14.25 -6.17
C ILE A 183 28.99 15.48 -5.28
#